data_AF-A0A970YVP3-F1
#
_entry.id   AF-A0A970YVP3-F1
#
_cell.length_a   1.000
_cell.length_b   1.000
_cell.length_c   1.000
_cell.angle_alpha   90.00
_cell.angle_beta   90.00
_cell.angle_gamma   90.00
#
_symmetry.space_group_name_H-M   'P 1'
#
loop_
_entity.id
_entity.type
_entity.pdbx_description
1 polymer ?
#
loop_
_entity_poly.entity_id
_entity_poly.type
_entity_poly.pdbx_seq_one_letter_code
_entity_poly.pdbx_strand_id
1 'polypeptide(L)'
;FKFTKVDLYKSDDRKFLLTEDGILPPLMGLQGLGANAAANIKDEREISEFISIEDIINRAKVSKTVIEVMENHGCLKNMDETNQISIFNV
;
A
#
# COMPACT_ATOMS: atom_id res chain seq x y z
N PHE A 1 -20.02 -14.16 -4.58
CA PHE A 1 -18.70 -13.53 -4.35
C PHE A 1 -18.90 -12.06 -4.05
N LYS A 2 -18.11 -11.50 -3.13
CA LYS A 2 -18.11 -10.06 -2.79
C LYS A 2 -16.75 -9.47 -3.16
N PHE A 3 -16.70 -8.18 -3.47
CA PHE A 3 -15.43 -7.47 -3.53
C PHE A 3 -14.94 -7.23 -2.10
N THR A 4 -13.69 -7.60 -1.83
CA THR A 4 -13.01 -7.24 -0.59
C THR A 4 -12.36 -5.87 -0.75
N LYS A 5 -11.82 -5.32 0.34
CA LYS A 5 -11.06 -4.06 0.27
C LYS A 5 -9.68 -4.30 -0.34
N VAL A 6 -9.17 -3.33 -1.10
CA VAL A 6 -7.74 -3.28 -1.50
C VAL A 6 -6.87 -3.43 -0.25
N ASP A 7 -5.83 -4.23 -0.37
CA ASP A 7 -4.89 -4.59 0.70
C ASP A 7 -3.46 -4.28 0.22
N LEU A 8 -2.70 -3.55 1.03
CA LEU A 8 -1.34 -3.09 0.69
C LEU A 8 -0.39 -4.24 0.33
N TYR A 9 -0.57 -5.41 0.92
CA TYR A 9 0.35 -6.55 0.77
C TYR A 9 -0.22 -7.68 -0.09
N LYS A 10 -1.54 -7.78 -0.21
CA LYS A 10 -2.18 -8.88 -0.94
C LYS A 10 -2.68 -8.47 -2.33
N SER A 11 -3.09 -7.22 -2.52
CA SER A 11 -3.63 -6.78 -3.82
C SER A 11 -2.54 -6.80 -4.87
N ASP A 12 -2.85 -7.30 -6.07
CA ASP A 12 -1.98 -7.12 -7.23
C ASP A 12 -1.95 -5.64 -7.67
N ASP A 13 -0.99 -5.24 -8.49
CA ASP A 13 -0.92 -3.88 -9.02
C ASP A 13 -2.06 -3.59 -10.00
N ARG A 14 -2.48 -4.58 -10.81
CA ARG A 14 -3.47 -4.39 -11.91
C ARG A 14 -4.57 -5.45 -12.00
N LYS A 15 -4.38 -6.61 -11.39
CA LYS A 15 -5.30 -7.75 -11.54
C LYS A 15 -6.23 -7.91 -10.35
N PHE A 16 -7.46 -8.29 -10.63
CA PHE A 16 -8.34 -8.84 -9.60
C PHE A 16 -7.88 -10.25 -9.26
N LEU A 17 -7.76 -10.55 -7.96
CA LEU A 17 -7.38 -11.88 -7.47
C LEU A 17 -8.60 -12.56 -6.84
N LEU A 18 -8.78 -13.85 -7.14
CA LEU A 18 -9.76 -14.67 -6.44
C LEU A 18 -9.15 -15.15 -5.11
N THR A 19 -9.86 -14.92 -4.02
CA THR A 19 -9.47 -15.32 -2.66
C THR A 19 -10.61 -16.05 -1.99
N GLU A 20 -10.35 -16.71 -0.86
CA GLU A 20 -11.38 -17.39 -0.07
C GLU A 20 -12.49 -16.42 0.39
N ASP A 21 -12.12 -15.18 0.70
CA ASP A 21 -13.03 -14.14 1.21
C ASP A 21 -13.83 -13.41 0.11
N GLY A 22 -13.46 -13.61 -1.16
CA GLY A 22 -14.07 -12.93 -2.31
C GLY A 22 -13.07 -12.51 -3.39
N ILE A 23 -13.41 -11.46 -4.11
CA ILE A 23 -12.58 -10.92 -5.19
C ILE A 23 -11.81 -9.73 -4.64
N LEU A 24 -10.48 -9.86 -4.59
CA LEU A 24 -9.58 -8.82 -4.12
C LEU A 24 -9.25 -7.85 -5.27
N PRO A 25 -9.65 -6.56 -5.17
CA PRO A 25 -9.33 -5.56 -6.17
C PRO A 25 -7.83 -5.22 -6.20
N PRO A 26 -7.31 -4.76 -7.35
CA PRO A 26 -5.92 -4.30 -7.47
C PRO A 26 -5.69 -2.93 -6.82
N LEU A 27 -4.42 -2.60 -6.58
CA LEU A 27 -3.97 -1.29 -6.10
C LEU A 27 -4.42 -0.16 -7.05
N MET A 28 -4.29 -0.35 -8.36
CA MET A 28 -4.76 0.62 -9.38
C MET A 28 -6.28 0.85 -9.36
N GLY A 29 -7.05 0.04 -8.61
CA GLY A 29 -8.46 0.29 -8.35
C GLY A 29 -8.73 1.48 -7.42
N LEU A 30 -7.71 1.99 -6.72
CA LEU A 30 -7.81 3.20 -5.91
C LEU A 30 -7.76 4.45 -6.80
N GLN A 31 -8.66 5.40 -6.57
CA GLN A 31 -8.74 6.61 -7.36
C GLN A 31 -7.42 7.41 -7.29
N GLY A 32 -6.87 7.79 -8.44
CA GLY A 32 -5.60 8.53 -8.49
C GLY A 32 -4.34 7.66 -8.35
N LEU A 33 -4.47 6.36 -8.08
CA LEU A 33 -3.35 5.42 -8.08
C LEU A 33 -3.05 4.96 -9.52
N GLY A 34 -2.10 5.63 -10.17
CA GLY A 34 -1.68 5.29 -11.53
C GLY A 34 -0.93 3.95 -11.62
N ALA A 35 -0.83 3.41 -12.83
CA ALA A 35 -0.22 2.11 -13.10
C ALA A 35 1.25 1.98 -12.63
N ASN A 36 2.02 3.08 -12.67
CA ASN A 36 3.41 3.09 -12.19
C ASN A 36 3.49 3.09 -10.65
N ALA A 37 2.64 3.88 -9.98
CA ALA A 37 2.58 3.90 -8.51
C ALA A 37 2.16 2.54 -7.96
N ALA A 38 1.13 1.93 -8.55
CA ALA A 38 0.67 0.59 -8.19
C ALA A 38 1.75 -0.48 -8.38
N ALA A 39 2.47 -0.44 -9.50
CA ALA A 39 3.58 -1.36 -9.77
C ALA A 39 4.73 -1.16 -8.77
N ASN A 40 5.18 0.07 -8.55
CA ASN A 40 6.26 0.35 -7.61
C ASN A 40 5.92 -0.09 -6.17
N ILE A 41 4.69 0.12 -5.70
CA ILE A 41 4.27 -0.35 -4.37
C ILE A 41 4.42 -1.88 -4.27
N LYS A 42 3.99 -2.61 -5.31
CA LYS A 42 4.08 -4.07 -5.35
C LYS A 42 5.53 -4.55 -5.44
N ASP A 43 6.35 -3.93 -6.27
CA ASP A 43 7.74 -4.33 -6.43
C ASP A 43 8.54 -4.05 -5.14
N GLU A 44 8.34 -2.88 -4.53
CA GLU A 44 9.07 -2.50 -3.32
C GLU A 44 8.67 -3.35 -2.10
N ARG A 45 7.37 -3.64 -1.91
CA ARG A 45 6.92 -4.47 -0.78
C ARG A 45 7.43 -5.93 -0.88
N GLU A 46 7.76 -6.40 -2.08
CA GLU A 46 8.34 -7.73 -2.30
C GLU A 46 9.83 -7.77 -1.91
N ILE A 47 10.52 -6.62 -1.93
CA ILE A 47 11.91 -6.50 -1.47
C ILE A 47 11.96 -6.51 0.07
N SER A 48 11.13 -5.71 0.72
CA SER A 48 10.98 -5.70 2.17
C SER A 48 9.67 -5.01 2.58
N GLU A 49 9.17 -5.35 3.77
CA GLU A 49 7.99 -4.67 4.34
C GLU A 49 8.22 -3.15 4.45
N PHE A 50 7.13 -2.39 4.35
CA PHE A 50 7.15 -0.96 4.64
C PHE A 50 7.04 -0.73 6.14
N ILE A 51 7.96 0.07 6.67
CA ILE A 51 8.02 0.36 8.11
C ILE A 51 7.26 1.62 8.50
N SER A 52 6.94 2.49 7.54
CA SER A 52 6.16 3.71 7.75
C SER A 52 5.55 4.23 6.45
N ILE A 53 4.65 5.21 6.57
CA ILE A 53 4.08 5.91 5.42
C ILE A 53 5.17 6.68 4.65
N GLU A 54 6.11 7.31 5.37
CA GLU A 54 7.29 7.94 4.79
C GLU A 54 8.13 6.94 3.97
N ASP A 55 8.29 5.72 4.45
CA ASP A 55 9.00 4.65 3.73
C ASP A 55 8.31 4.29 2.42
N ILE A 56 6.98 4.19 2.41
CA ILE A 56 6.19 3.97 1.17
C ILE A 56 6.43 5.10 0.18
N ILE A 57 6.33 6.36 0.62
CA ILE A 57 6.52 7.54 -0.24
C ILE A 57 7.90 7.49 -0.90
N ASN A 58 8.94 7.22 -0.10
CA ASN A 58 10.33 7.25 -0.56
C ASN A 58 10.66 6.08 -1.50
N ARG A 59 10.26 4.85 -1.14
CA ARG A 59 10.59 3.65 -1.91
C ARG A 59 9.70 3.48 -3.13
N ALA A 60 8.38 3.55 -2.96
CA ALA A 60 7.43 3.36 -4.05
C ALA A 60 7.25 4.61 -4.93
N LYS A 61 7.86 5.75 -4.55
CA LYS A 61 7.80 7.03 -5.27
C LYS A 61 6.36 7.50 -5.51
N VAL A 62 5.52 7.39 -4.48
CA VAL A 62 4.11 7.78 -4.54
C VAL A 62 3.89 9.18 -3.98
N SER A 63 2.90 9.88 -4.49
CA SER A 63 2.58 11.24 -4.03
C SER A 63 1.81 11.22 -2.70
N LYS A 64 1.81 12.35 -1.98
CA LYS A 64 1.00 12.51 -0.76
C LYS A 64 -0.49 12.33 -1.02
N THR A 65 -1.00 12.82 -2.16
CA THR A 65 -2.41 12.62 -2.55
C THR A 65 -2.75 11.14 -2.71
N VAL A 66 -1.81 10.33 -3.23
CA VAL A 66 -1.99 8.88 -3.30
C VAL A 66 -2.06 8.27 -1.90
N ILE A 67 -1.18 8.69 -0.98
CA ILE A 67 -1.21 8.24 0.41
C ILE A 67 -2.55 8.57 1.06
N GLU A 68 -3.05 9.80 0.91
CA GLU A 68 -4.35 10.21 1.46
C GLU A 68 -5.50 9.30 0.97
N VAL A 69 -5.48 8.89 -0.31
CA VAL A 69 -6.47 7.94 -0.84
C VAL A 69 -6.33 6.57 -0.17
N MET A 70 -5.10 6.08 0.00
CA MET A 70 -4.81 4.80 0.64
C MET A 70 -5.22 4.79 2.13
N GLU A 71 -4.95 5.87 2.86
CA GLU A 71 -5.38 6.08 4.24
C GLU A 71 -6.90 6.10 4.37
N ASN A 72 -7.58 6.92 3.55
CA ASN A 72 -9.04 7.03 3.55
C ASN A 72 -9.73 5.71 3.20
N HIS A 73 -9.14 4.91 2.30
CA HIS A 73 -9.61 3.56 1.99
C HIS A 73 -9.41 2.59 3.17
N GLY A 74 -8.34 2.81 3.93
CA GLY A 74 -7.98 2.09 5.15
C GLY A 74 -6.90 1.03 4.97
N CYS A 75 -6.15 1.04 3.86
CA CYS A 75 -5.09 0.05 3.63
C CYS A 75 -3.76 0.36 4.34
N LEU A 76 -3.61 1.57 4.91
CA LEU A 76 -2.46 1.98 5.73
C LEU A 76 -2.77 2.00 7.24
N LYS A 77 -3.85 1.33 7.66
CA LYS A 77 -4.27 1.33 9.05
C LYS A 77 -3.19 0.74 9.96
N ASN A 78 -2.91 1.42 11.07
CA ASN A 78 -1.89 1.05 12.07
C ASN A 78 -0.44 1.14 11.57
N MET A 79 -0.18 1.82 10.45
CA MET A 79 1.18 2.14 10.02
C MET A 79 1.62 3.46 10.65
N ASP A 80 2.86 3.53 11.13
CA ASP A 80 3.43 4.77 11.64
C ASP A 80 3.66 5.78 10.51
N GLU A 81 3.50 7.07 10.80
CA GLU A 81 3.67 8.12 9.78
C GLU A 81 5.13 8.25 9.29
N THR A 82 6.10 8.10 10.20
CA THR A 82 7.52 8.38 9.96
C THR A 82 8.42 7.23 10.42
N ASN A 83 9.64 7.21 9.89
CA ASN A 83 10.67 6.28 10.37
C ASN A 83 11.19 6.73 11.73
N GLN A 84 10.55 6.31 12.82
CA GLN A 84 11.08 6.57 14.16
C GLN A 84 12.24 5.63 14.45
N ILE A 85 13.47 6.11 14.23
CA ILE A 85 14.66 5.45 14.77
C ILE A 85 14.73 5.79 16.27
N SER A 86 14.36 4.85 17.14
CA SER A 86 14.72 4.94 18.55
C SER A 86 16.23 4.66 18.72
N ILE A 87 17.06 5.71 18.61
CA ILE A 87 18.54 5.63 18.79
C ILE A 87 18.96 5.78 20.26
N PHE A 88 18.03 5.89 21.21
CA PHE A 88 18.38 5.95 22.63
C PHE A 88 17.63 4.90 23.43
N ASN A 89 18.16 3.68 23.42
CA ASN A 89 18.30 2.91 24.65
C ASN A 89 19.80 2.76 24.87
N VAL A 90 20.33 3.61 25.75
CA VAL A 90 21.65 3.45 26.38
C VAL A 90 21.69 2.13 27.13
#